data_AF-A0A957HED5-F1
#
_entry.id   AF-A0A957HED5-F1
#
_cell.length_a   1.000
_cell.length_b   1.000
_cell.length_c   1.000
_cell.angle_alpha   90.00
_cell.angle_beta   90.00
_cell.angle_gamma   90.00
#
_symmetry.space_group_name_H-M   'P 1'
#
loop_
_entity.id
_entity.type
_entity.pdbx_description
1 polymer ?
#
loop_
_entity_poly.entity_id
_entity_poly.type
_entity_poly.pdbx_seq_one_letter_code
_entity_poly.pdbx_strand_id
1 'polypeptide(L)'
;AGQQGGVLIRGEKPHNTADTLARVQQVAETDAALLDFESYRGRFIHLLVRQTPNKPVWRLLPEDVGRWQVVAVIMQGVPHLLAFSSLPRAVGFMQPAVLQNVIQDVNKVGKFSKSTAQRWEMPLLLNAPLESVDSYEVVLIDIDPTTAEAPDE
;
A
#
# COMPACT_ATOMS: atom_id res chain seq x y z
N ALA A 1 9.96 -25.87 47.49
CA ALA A 1 9.45 -26.24 46.16
C ALA A 1 7.96 -25.92 46.16
N GLY A 2 7.48 -24.82 45.56
CA GLY A 2 7.37 -24.57 44.11
C GLY A 2 6.13 -25.33 43.59
N GLN A 3 5.03 -24.76 43.11
CA GLN A 3 4.78 -23.48 42.42
C GLN A 3 3.35 -23.00 42.72
N GLN A 4 3.18 -21.68 42.87
CA GLN A 4 1.91 -20.99 42.74
C GLN A 4 1.61 -20.78 41.25
N GLY A 5 0.63 -21.51 40.70
CA GLY A 5 0.11 -21.27 39.36
C GLY A 5 -0.94 -20.17 39.42
N GLY A 6 -0.51 -18.92 39.20
CA GLY A 6 -1.39 -17.77 39.11
C GLY A 6 -2.39 -17.91 37.96
N VAL A 7 -3.66 -17.68 38.27
CA VAL A 7 -4.76 -17.57 37.32
C VAL A 7 -4.57 -16.29 36.51
N LEU A 8 -4.29 -16.39 35.21
CA LEU A 8 -4.48 -15.29 34.26
C LEU A 8 -5.88 -15.41 33.63
N ILE A 9 -6.82 -14.63 34.17
CA ILE A 9 -8.02 -14.18 33.47
C ILE A 9 -7.59 -13.10 32.48
N ARG A 10 -7.93 -13.27 31.19
CA ARG A 10 -8.41 -12.27 30.21
C ARG A 10 -7.78 -12.41 28.82
N GLY A 11 -8.38 -13.28 28.00
CA GLY A 11 -8.86 -12.88 26.67
C GLY A 11 -7.90 -12.27 25.65
N GLU A 12 -6.67 -12.78 25.51
CA GLU A 12 -5.85 -12.52 24.33
C GLU A 12 -5.71 -13.80 23.52
N LYS A 13 -6.44 -13.87 22.40
CA LYS A 13 -6.21 -14.90 21.39
C LYS A 13 -4.78 -14.74 20.88
N PRO A 14 -3.98 -15.81 20.77
CA PRO A 14 -2.73 -15.73 20.04
C PRO A 14 -3.05 -15.35 18.59
N HIS A 15 -2.73 -14.12 18.21
CA HIS A 15 -2.83 -13.67 16.82
C HIS A 15 -1.73 -14.38 16.04
N ASN A 16 -2.05 -15.55 15.49
CA ASN A 16 -1.18 -16.20 14.53
C ASN A 16 -1.11 -15.30 13.29
N THR A 17 0.08 -14.98 12.80
CA THR A 17 0.29 -14.05 11.66
C THR A 17 -0.49 -14.47 10.40
N ALA A 18 -0.80 -15.76 10.27
CA ALA A 18 -1.68 -16.32 9.25
C ALA A 18 -3.12 -15.77 9.29
N ASP A 19 -3.67 -15.49 10.47
CA ASP A 19 -5.03 -14.95 10.65
C ASP A 19 -5.13 -13.50 10.14
N THR A 20 -4.08 -12.70 10.33
CA THR A 20 -4.07 -11.30 9.89
C THR A 20 -4.02 -11.20 8.37
N LEU A 21 -3.18 -12.01 7.71
CA LEU A 21 -3.08 -12.02 6.24
C LEU A 21 -4.36 -12.55 5.61
N ALA A 22 -4.91 -13.65 6.12
CA ALA A 22 -6.18 -14.22 5.61
C ALA A 22 -7.35 -13.23 5.76
N ARG A 23 -7.42 -12.50 6.88
CA ARG A 23 -8.46 -11.50 7.12
C ARG A 23 -8.36 -10.29 6.19
N VAL A 24 -7.14 -9.83 5.88
CA VAL A 24 -6.94 -8.73 4.93
C VAL A 24 -7.34 -9.16 3.52
N GLN A 25 -6.98 -10.38 3.10
CA GLN A 25 -7.38 -10.92 1.80
C GLN A 25 -8.90 -11.01 1.66
N GLN A 26 -9.59 -11.56 2.67
CA GLN A 26 -11.05 -11.68 2.64
C GLN A 26 -11.76 -10.32 2.49
N VAL A 27 -11.23 -9.26 3.11
CA VAL A 27 -11.78 -7.90 2.96
C VAL A 27 -11.40 -7.29 1.61
N ALA A 28 -10.19 -7.55 1.12
CA ALA A 28 -9.75 -7.08 -0.18
C ALA A 28 -10.65 -7.65 -1.29
N GLU A 29 -10.91 -8.97 -1.32
CA GLU A 29 -11.69 -9.66 -2.36
C GLU A 29 -13.12 -9.14 -2.58
N THR A 30 -13.69 -8.39 -1.62
CA THR A 30 -15.05 -7.84 -1.74
C THR A 30 -15.15 -6.71 -2.80
N ASP A 31 -14.04 -6.05 -3.13
CA ASP A 31 -14.00 -4.95 -4.13
C ASP A 31 -13.83 -5.48 -5.57
N ALA A 32 -14.15 -4.72 -6.61
CA ALA A 32 -13.92 -5.18 -7.99
C ALA A 32 -12.43 -5.11 -8.38
N ALA A 33 -11.94 -6.13 -9.10
CA ALA A 33 -10.60 -6.16 -9.69
C ALA A 33 -10.56 -5.37 -11.00
N LEU A 34 -9.41 -4.74 -11.31
CA LEU A 34 -9.19 -3.96 -12.54
C LEU A 34 -10.29 -2.93 -12.80
N LEU A 35 -10.41 -1.97 -11.87
CA LEU A 35 -11.33 -0.87 -12.04
C LEU A 35 -10.78 0.12 -13.06
N ASP A 36 -11.65 0.57 -13.95
CA ASP A 36 -11.36 1.74 -14.77
C ASP A 36 -11.38 3.00 -13.88
N PHE A 37 -10.29 3.77 -13.90
CA PHE A 37 -10.13 4.94 -13.03
C PHE A 37 -11.17 6.04 -13.34
N GLU A 38 -11.60 6.18 -14.60
CA GLU A 38 -12.59 7.17 -14.99
C GLU A 38 -13.95 6.86 -14.33
N SER A 39 -14.36 5.60 -14.38
CA SER A 39 -15.60 5.07 -13.80
C SER A 39 -15.59 4.91 -12.27
N TYR A 40 -14.40 4.93 -11.64
CA TYR A 40 -14.26 4.79 -10.19
C TYR A 40 -14.99 5.91 -9.43
N ARG A 41 -15.97 5.56 -8.58
CA ARG A 41 -16.77 6.55 -7.83
C ARG A 41 -16.19 6.97 -6.49
N GLY A 42 -15.11 6.33 -6.04
CA GLY A 42 -14.51 6.66 -4.77
C GLY A 42 -13.77 8.01 -4.80
N ARG A 43 -13.63 8.61 -3.62
CA ARG A 43 -13.00 9.93 -3.46
C ARG A 43 -11.49 9.86 -3.33
N PHE A 44 -10.97 8.71 -2.92
CA PHE A 44 -9.56 8.54 -2.60
C PHE A 44 -9.02 7.29 -3.27
N ILE A 45 -7.76 7.33 -3.63
CA ILE A 45 -6.97 6.17 -4.03
C ILE A 45 -5.78 6.04 -3.08
N HIS A 46 -5.24 4.84 -3.04
CA HIS A 46 -4.08 4.50 -2.22
C HIS A 46 -2.96 4.05 -3.15
N LEU A 47 -1.75 4.55 -2.93
CA LEU A 47 -0.55 4.13 -3.66
C LEU A 47 0.44 3.50 -2.69
N LEU A 48 1.16 2.49 -3.16
CA LEU A 48 2.29 1.92 -2.42
C LEU A 48 3.51 2.83 -2.61
N VAL A 49 4.09 3.27 -1.49
CA VAL A 49 5.13 4.29 -1.46
C VAL A 49 6.39 3.74 -0.79
N ARG A 50 7.52 4.00 -1.45
CA ARG A 50 8.85 4.00 -0.84
C ARG A 50 9.17 5.42 -0.39
N GLN A 51 9.20 5.64 0.92
CA GLN A 51 9.65 6.88 1.51
C GLN A 51 11.15 6.80 1.84
N THR A 52 11.93 7.76 1.35
CA THR A 52 13.36 7.92 1.66
C THR A 52 13.62 9.32 2.22
N PRO A 53 14.28 9.48 3.38
CA PRO A 53 14.81 8.42 4.22
C PRO A 53 13.69 7.66 4.96
N ASN A 54 13.90 6.36 5.17
CA ASN A 54 13.03 5.51 5.98
C ASN A 54 13.24 5.79 7.47
N LYS A 55 12.95 7.02 7.88
CA LYS A 55 13.01 7.49 9.26
C LYS A 55 11.61 7.87 9.70
N PRO A 56 11.19 7.46 10.92
CA PRO A 56 9.95 7.97 11.49
C PRO A 56 10.09 9.48 11.73
N VAL A 57 8.95 10.19 11.77
CA VAL A 57 8.91 11.66 11.82
C VAL A 57 9.76 12.24 12.95
N TRP A 58 9.78 11.59 14.12
CA TRP A 58 10.57 12.02 15.28
C TRP A 58 12.09 11.86 15.13
N ARG A 59 12.56 11.16 14.09
CA ARG A 59 13.98 10.95 13.78
C ARG A 59 14.40 11.70 12.50
N LEU A 60 13.50 12.42 11.84
CA LEU A 60 13.83 13.24 10.69
C LEU A 60 14.59 14.48 11.17
N LEU A 61 15.72 14.76 10.54
CA LEU A 61 16.43 16.01 10.69
C LEU A 61 15.74 17.10 9.85
N PRO A 62 15.88 18.39 10.20
CA PRO A 62 15.33 19.49 9.41
C PRO A 62 15.81 19.52 7.95
N GLU A 63 16.98 18.93 7.69
CA GLU A 63 17.60 18.79 6.38
C GLU A 63 17.21 17.50 5.62
N ASP A 64 16.53 16.55 6.28
CA ASP A 64 16.07 15.33 5.61
C ASP A 64 14.92 15.68 4.66
N VAL A 65 15.23 15.78 3.36
CA VAL A 65 14.22 15.93 2.31
C VAL A 65 13.55 14.58 2.07
N GLY A 66 12.33 14.42 2.56
CA GLY A 66 11.51 13.23 2.34
C GLY A 66 11.12 13.10 0.87
N ARG A 67 11.69 12.11 0.17
CA ARG A 67 11.29 11.71 -1.18
C ARG A 67 10.32 10.54 -1.12
N TRP A 68 9.24 10.65 -1.87
CA TRP A 68 8.28 9.57 -2.03
C TRP A 68 8.36 9.06 -3.46
N GLN A 69 8.50 7.75 -3.59
CA GLN A 69 8.40 7.11 -4.89
C GLN A 69 7.29 6.07 -4.83
N VAL A 70 6.42 6.08 -5.84
CA VAL A 70 5.28 5.16 -5.94
C VAL A 70 5.61 3.99 -6.85
N VAL A 71 5.05 2.84 -6.52
CA VAL A 71 5.19 1.63 -7.35
C VAL A 71 4.39 1.81 -8.63
N ALA A 72 5.04 1.56 -9.76
CA ALA A 72 4.46 1.56 -11.08
C ALA A 72 4.94 0.34 -11.87
N VAL A 73 4.25 0.02 -12.96
CA VAL A 73 4.66 -1.00 -13.92
C VAL A 73 4.79 -0.39 -15.31
N ILE A 74 5.77 -0.82 -16.09
CA ILE A 74 5.91 -0.42 -17.49
C ILE A 74 5.01 -1.31 -18.35
N MET A 75 3.98 -0.71 -18.92
CA MET A 75 3.10 -1.35 -19.90
C MET A 75 3.23 -0.64 -21.23
N GLN A 76 3.59 -1.37 -22.28
CA GLN A 76 3.75 -0.82 -23.63
C GLN A 76 4.70 0.40 -23.67
N GLY A 77 5.73 0.41 -22.81
CA GLY A 77 6.70 1.51 -22.71
C GLY A 77 6.23 2.73 -21.90
N VAL A 78 5.03 2.68 -21.30
CA VAL A 78 4.47 3.77 -20.49
C VAL A 78 4.34 3.33 -19.03
N PRO A 79 4.84 4.12 -18.05
CA PRO A 79 4.66 3.82 -16.64
C PRO A 79 3.20 3.98 -16.24
N HIS A 80 2.63 2.94 -15.65
CA HIS A 80 1.31 2.94 -15.05
C HIS A 80 1.42 2.80 -13.54
N LEU A 81 0.90 3.77 -12.79
CA LEU A 81 0.98 3.73 -11.33
C LEU A 81 0.01 2.68 -10.77
N LEU A 82 0.48 1.87 -9.83
CA LEU A 82 -0.37 0.92 -9.14
C LEU A 82 -1.19 1.64 -8.06
N ALA A 83 -2.50 1.69 -8.28
CA ALA A 83 -3.44 2.35 -7.39
C ALA A 83 -4.44 1.36 -6.81
N PHE A 84 -4.95 1.67 -5.62
CA PHE A 84 -5.88 0.82 -4.89
C PHE A 84 -7.07 1.64 -4.40
N SER A 85 -8.27 1.10 -4.52
CA SER A 85 -9.51 1.75 -4.09
C SER A 85 -9.60 1.90 -2.57
N SER A 86 -8.85 1.09 -1.82
CA SER A 86 -8.88 1.05 -0.37
C SER A 86 -7.55 0.59 0.24
N LEU A 87 -7.32 0.91 1.51
CA LEU A 87 -6.15 0.44 2.25
C LEU A 87 -6.07 -1.11 2.33
N PRO A 88 -7.15 -1.86 2.63
CA PRO A 88 -7.11 -3.32 2.61
C PRO A 88 -6.67 -3.89 1.26
N ARG A 89 -7.08 -3.29 0.14
CA ARG A 89 -6.63 -3.68 -1.21
C ARG A 89 -5.14 -3.44 -1.40
N ALA A 90 -4.65 -2.27 -1.01
CA ALA A 90 -3.23 -1.94 -1.09
C ALA A 90 -2.39 -2.92 -0.26
N VAL A 91 -2.79 -3.20 0.99
CA VAL A 91 -2.07 -4.13 1.86
C VAL A 91 -2.17 -5.57 1.36
N GLY A 92 -3.35 -6.00 0.89
CA GLY A 92 -3.57 -7.34 0.34
C GLY A 92 -2.76 -7.62 -0.92
N PHE A 93 -2.46 -6.59 -1.72
CA PHE A 93 -1.50 -6.68 -2.82
C PHE A 93 -0.04 -6.65 -2.31
N MET A 94 0.28 -5.70 -1.43
CA MET A 94 1.63 -5.44 -0.96
C MET A 94 2.26 -6.66 -0.26
N GLN A 95 1.51 -7.32 0.61
CA GLN A 95 2.03 -8.45 1.39
C GLN A 95 2.58 -9.58 0.51
N PRO A 96 1.80 -10.19 -0.42
CA PRO A 96 2.33 -11.21 -1.31
C PRO A 96 3.39 -10.66 -2.29
N ALA A 97 3.25 -9.43 -2.78
CA ALA A 97 4.22 -8.83 -3.70
C ALA A 97 5.61 -8.66 -3.08
N VAL A 98 5.69 -8.27 -1.79
CA VAL A 98 6.96 -8.20 -1.05
C VAL A 98 7.52 -9.59 -0.79
N LEU A 99 6.68 -10.55 -0.37
CA LEU A 99 7.11 -11.93 -0.12
C LEU A 99 7.66 -12.63 -1.37
N GLN A 100 7.12 -12.29 -2.55
CA GLN A 100 7.56 -12.79 -3.85
C GLN A 100 8.73 -11.96 -4.45
N ASN A 101 9.22 -10.94 -3.74
CA ASN A 101 10.25 -9.99 -4.21
C ASN A 101 9.88 -9.20 -5.48
N VAL A 102 8.59 -9.10 -5.82
CA VAL A 102 8.08 -8.31 -6.95
C VAL A 102 8.23 -6.81 -6.66
N ILE A 103 7.97 -6.39 -5.43
CA ILE A 103 8.19 -5.02 -4.95
C ILE A 103 9.13 -5.02 -3.75
N GLN A 104 9.95 -3.98 -3.62
CA GLN A 104 10.95 -3.85 -2.56
C GLN A 104 10.91 -2.46 -1.94
N ASP A 105 11.33 -2.36 -0.67
CA ASP A 105 11.47 -1.11 0.09
C ASP A 105 10.19 -0.26 0.24
N VAL A 106 9.01 -0.78 -0.12
CA VAL A 106 7.73 -0.14 0.18
C VAL A 106 7.52 -0.13 1.69
N ASN A 107 7.36 1.06 2.25
CA ASN A 107 7.26 1.29 3.69
C ASN A 107 6.07 2.16 4.07
N LYS A 108 5.26 2.58 3.10
CA LYS A 108 4.15 3.48 3.31
C LYS A 108 3.05 3.25 2.29
N VAL A 109 1.83 3.60 2.68
CA VAL A 109 0.68 3.70 1.77
C VAL A 109 0.25 5.17 1.76
N GLY A 110 0.37 5.83 0.62
CA GLY A 110 -0.06 7.21 0.45
C GLY A 110 -1.54 7.25 0.03
N LYS A 111 -2.34 8.07 0.71
CA LYS A 111 -3.75 8.34 0.35
C LYS A 111 -3.79 9.62 -0.47
N PHE A 112 -4.45 9.58 -1.63
CA PHE A 112 -4.58 10.73 -2.53
C PHE A 112 -6.03 10.90 -2.94
N SER A 113 -6.51 12.14 -3.05
CA SER A 113 -7.83 12.42 -3.59
C SER A 113 -7.90 12.10 -5.09
N LYS A 114 -9.06 11.64 -5.57
CA LYS A 114 -9.30 11.34 -7.00
C LYS A 114 -8.97 12.56 -7.87
N SER A 115 -9.37 13.76 -7.43
CA SER A 115 -9.09 15.02 -8.12
C SER A 115 -7.60 15.35 -8.22
N THR A 116 -6.80 14.92 -7.25
CA THR A 116 -5.33 15.03 -7.31
C THR A 116 -4.74 14.04 -8.30
N ALA A 117 -5.19 12.79 -8.22
CA ALA A 117 -4.75 11.73 -9.09
C ALA A 117 -5.09 11.98 -10.58
N GLN A 118 -6.23 12.62 -10.86
CA GLN A 118 -6.64 13.04 -12.21
C GLN A 118 -5.71 14.08 -12.86
N ARG A 119 -4.85 14.74 -12.07
CA ARG A 119 -3.89 15.73 -12.59
C ARG A 119 -2.55 15.11 -12.95
N TRP A 120 -2.34 13.82 -12.66
CA TRP A 120 -1.11 13.14 -13.02
C TRP A 120 -1.11 12.80 -14.51
N GLU A 121 0.06 12.96 -15.14
CA GLU A 121 0.25 12.62 -16.55
C GLU A 121 0.30 11.10 -16.77
N MET A 122 0.57 10.35 -15.71
CA MET A 122 0.72 8.90 -15.77
C MET A 122 -0.63 8.20 -15.57
N PRO A 123 -0.95 7.19 -16.39
CA PRO A 123 -2.15 6.37 -16.22
C PRO A 123 -2.11 5.57 -14.91
N LEU A 124 -3.29 5.26 -14.39
CA LEU A 124 -3.48 4.49 -13.16
C LEU A 124 -4.01 3.10 -13.46
N LEU A 125 -3.41 2.09 -12.84
CA LEU A 125 -3.96 0.74 -12.78
C LEU A 125 -4.62 0.54 -11.42
N LEU A 126 -5.94 0.67 -11.39
CA LEU A 126 -6.70 0.58 -10.15
C LEU A 126 -7.07 -0.88 -9.84
N ASN A 127 -6.68 -1.35 -8.65
CA ASN A 127 -6.91 -2.71 -8.14
C ASN A 127 -6.38 -3.81 -9.08
N ALA A 128 -5.20 -3.61 -9.68
CA ALA A 128 -4.54 -4.66 -10.44
C ALA A 128 -4.19 -5.85 -9.52
N PRO A 129 -4.56 -7.09 -9.87
CA PRO A 129 -4.13 -8.26 -9.12
C PRO A 129 -2.65 -8.53 -9.33
N LEU A 130 -1.99 -9.18 -8.36
CA LEU A 130 -0.55 -9.44 -8.41
C LEU A 130 -0.13 -10.23 -9.65
N GLU A 131 -0.92 -11.24 -10.02
CA GLU A 131 -0.70 -12.06 -11.22
C GLU A 131 -0.65 -11.25 -12.52
N SER A 132 -1.35 -10.11 -12.58
CA SER A 132 -1.37 -9.25 -13.76
C SER A 132 -0.14 -8.34 -13.87
N VAL A 133 0.58 -8.12 -12.77
CA VAL A 133 1.76 -7.24 -12.74
C VAL A 133 3.08 -8.01 -12.83
N ASP A 134 3.09 -9.30 -12.50
CA ASP A 134 4.29 -10.14 -12.39
C ASP A 134 5.10 -10.22 -13.71
N SER A 135 4.42 -10.06 -14.85
CA SER A 135 5.04 -10.07 -16.18
C SER A 135 5.58 -8.71 -16.63
N TYR A 136 5.37 -7.63 -15.87
CA TYR A 136 5.80 -6.28 -16.24
C TYR A 136 7.00 -5.83 -15.40
N GLU A 137 7.80 -4.93 -15.98
CA GLU A 137 8.88 -4.28 -15.26
C GLU A 137 8.32 -3.34 -14.19
N VAL A 138 8.67 -3.57 -12.93
CA VAL A 138 8.31 -2.72 -11.81
C VAL A 138 9.31 -1.57 -11.68
N VAL A 139 8.80 -0.34 -11.64
CA VAL A 139 9.60 0.88 -11.47
C VAL A 139 9.08 1.73 -10.32
N LEU A 140 9.93 2.62 -9.82
CA LEU A 140 9.59 3.60 -8.79
C LEU A 140 9.56 4.99 -9.40
N ILE A 141 8.42 5.66 -9.28
CA ILE A 141 8.20 6.99 -9.85
C ILE A 141 8.13 8.01 -8.72
N ASP A 142 8.88 9.11 -8.81
CA ASP A 142 8.78 10.21 -7.85
C ASP A 142 7.37 10.81 -7.83
N ILE A 143 6.83 10.98 -6.63
CA ILE A 143 5.57 11.67 -6.39
C ILE A 143 5.75 12.76 -5.35
N ASP A 144 5.03 13.87 -5.52
CA ASP A 144 5.05 14.95 -4.55
C ASP A 144 4.28 14.55 -3.27
N PRO A 145 4.96 14.37 -2.13
CA PRO A 145 4.32 13.97 -0.88
C PRO A 145 3.35 15.02 -0.35
N THR A 146 3.47 16.29 -0.75
CA THR A 146 2.59 17.36 -0.28
C THR A 146 1.19 17.27 -0.88
N THR A 147 1.03 16.48 -1.95
CA THR A 147 -0.26 16.20 -2.58
C THR A 147 -1.03 15.04 -1.94
N ALA A 148 -0.40 14.34 -1.00
CA ALA A 148 -1.04 13.27 -0.23
C ALA A 148 -1.98 13.86 0.83
N GLU A 149 -3.12 13.20 1.01
CA GLU A 149 -4.05 13.49 2.10
C GLU A 149 -3.43 13.05 3.44
N ALA A 150 -3.77 13.76 4.51
CA ALA A 150 -3.40 13.35 5.85
C ALA A 150 -3.95 11.94 6.15
N PRO A 151 -3.18 11.08 6.86
CA PRO A 151 -3.73 9.84 7.38
C PRO A 151 -4.94 10.17 8.28
N ASP A 152 -6.03 9.42 8.14
CA ASP A 152 -7.12 9.45 9.13
C ASP A 152 -6.51 9.03 10.48
N GLU A 153 -6.53 9.92 11.47
CA GLU A 153 -6.18 9.65 12.87
C GLU A 153 -7.27 8.83 13.60
#